data_AF-A0A6V7SPZ5-F1
#
_entry.id   AF-A0A6V7SPZ5-F1
#
_cell.length_a   1.000
_cell.length_b   1.000
_cell.length_c   1.000
_cell.angle_alpha   90.00
_cell.angle_beta   90.00
_cell.angle_gamma   90.00
#
_symmetry.space_group_name_H-M   'P 1'
#
loop_
_entity.id
_entity.type
_entity.pdbx_description
1 polymer ?
#
loop_
_entity_poly.entity_id
_entity_poly.type
_entity_poly.pdbx_seq_one_letter_code
_entity_poly.pdbx_strand_id
1 'polypeptide(L)'
;MNGYIKIALTLLSVARYMQSIAFAIGSISSTNSSNPKIKQQLSISTEEANQAADVMAEALVYAYKHVQNTKFYKLYLKEDEGATLYFKRVNNTDIAKLELTIPNPDSYDGIINMLWNPNGEKNFDNSFIKGSFSRIYNKNLVIVQRRYKNSLGSGQIYYHALANKVESSKDKTIIVMTSSDMNDHDVTTLKEYVYPIIEYVNPIVEYANSFTPHIDSEDDIRNGRLSKMYVNLVAFFIKKENDSVKVTYVSSIDYNASSYVSQYAVKNTTIKKILNIIKLRDIFKKE
;
A
#
# COMPACT_ATOMS: atom_id res chain seq x y z
N MET A 1 21.18 -7.50 22.72
CA MET A 1 20.58 -8.82 22.42
C MET A 1 19.10 -8.80 22.02
N ASN A 2 18.23 -7.96 22.62
CA ASN A 2 16.78 -7.98 22.34
C ASN A 2 16.32 -7.59 20.91
N GLY A 3 17.10 -6.81 20.16
CA GLY A 3 16.71 -6.38 18.80
C GLY A 3 16.81 -7.51 17.76
N TYR A 4 17.88 -8.30 17.82
CA TYR A 4 18.15 -9.39 16.87
C TYR A 4 17.14 -10.53 17.00
N ILE A 5 16.71 -10.84 18.23
CA ILE A 5 15.70 -11.88 18.48
C ILE A 5 14.34 -11.50 17.87
N LYS A 6 13.93 -10.23 17.98
CA LYS A 6 12.69 -9.74 17.35
C LYS A 6 12.74 -9.81 15.83
N ILE A 7 13.86 -9.42 15.22
CA ILE A 7 14.02 -9.47 13.76
C ILE A 7 14.02 -10.93 13.26
N ALA A 8 14.71 -11.84 13.98
CA ALA A 8 14.73 -13.26 13.64
C ALA A 8 13.34 -13.92 13.76
N LEU A 9 12.56 -13.59 14.79
CA LEU A 9 11.17 -14.04 14.95
C LEU A 9 10.25 -13.50 13.85
N THR A 10 10.42 -12.23 13.47
CA THR A 10 9.69 -11.63 12.34
C THR A 10 10.03 -12.35 11.04
N LEU A 11 11.30 -12.59 10.75
CA LEU A 11 11.74 -13.34 9.56
C LEU A 11 11.23 -14.79 9.57
N LEU A 12 11.21 -15.46 10.73
CA LEU A 12 10.61 -16.81 10.86
C LEU A 12 9.10 -16.80 10.60
N SER A 13 8.39 -15.78 11.06
CA SER A 13 6.95 -15.63 10.82
C SER A 13 6.64 -15.38 9.34
N VAL A 14 7.50 -14.59 8.67
CA VAL A 14 7.44 -14.36 7.22
C VAL A 14 7.76 -15.65 6.45
N ALA A 15 8.77 -16.40 6.85
CA ALA A 15 9.11 -17.69 6.22
C ALA A 15 7.98 -18.72 6.36
N ARG A 16 7.34 -18.82 7.53
CA ARG A 16 6.14 -19.66 7.71
C ARG A 16 4.96 -19.21 6.86
N TYR A 17 4.77 -17.90 6.73
CA TYR A 17 3.74 -17.32 5.87
C TYR A 17 4.00 -17.63 4.38
N MET A 18 5.23 -17.48 3.90
CA MET A 18 5.63 -17.83 2.54
C MET A 18 5.40 -19.32 2.22
N GLN A 19 5.71 -20.22 3.16
CA GLN A 19 5.42 -21.65 3.02
C GLN A 19 3.91 -21.94 2.91
N SER A 20 3.07 -21.24 3.68
CA SER A 20 1.62 -21.38 3.60
C SER A 20 1.03 -20.87 2.27
N ILE A 21 1.62 -19.81 1.71
CA ILE A 21 1.23 -19.24 0.41
C ILE A 21 1.62 -20.19 -0.72
N ALA A 22 2.86 -20.69 -0.74
CA ALA A 22 3.32 -21.64 -1.76
C ALA A 22 2.44 -22.90 -1.80
N PHE A 23 2.05 -23.41 -0.63
CA PHE A 23 1.14 -24.55 -0.52
C PHE A 23 -0.27 -24.25 -1.07
N ALA A 24 -0.82 -23.07 -0.77
CA ALA A 24 -2.13 -22.66 -1.27
C ALA A 24 -2.14 -22.43 -2.80
N ILE A 25 -1.07 -21.84 -3.36
CA ILE A 25 -0.94 -21.61 -4.81
C ILE A 25 -0.88 -22.94 -5.57
N GLY A 26 -0.14 -23.93 -5.06
CA GLY A 26 -0.12 -25.28 -5.63
C GLY A 26 -1.52 -25.90 -5.73
N SER A 27 -2.38 -25.67 -4.72
CA SER A 27 -3.75 -26.17 -4.72
C SER A 27 -4.70 -25.44 -5.70
N ILE A 28 -4.57 -24.12 -5.88
CA ILE A 28 -5.46 -23.33 -6.77
C ILE A 28 -5.21 -23.66 -8.24
N SER A 29 -3.97 -23.97 -8.63
CA SER A 29 -3.64 -24.41 -9.99
C SER A 29 -4.38 -25.69 -10.44
N SER A 30 -5.01 -26.43 -9.51
CA SER A 30 -5.74 -27.67 -9.76
C SER A 30 -7.26 -27.51 -9.91
N THR A 31 -7.84 -26.32 -9.70
CA THR A 31 -9.29 -26.12 -9.77
C THR A 31 -9.69 -25.06 -10.79
N ASN A 32 -10.00 -25.52 -12.01
CA ASN A 32 -10.74 -24.74 -13.01
C ASN A 32 -12.20 -24.57 -12.55
N SER A 33 -12.54 -23.42 -11.96
CA SER A 33 -13.93 -23.07 -11.62
C SER A 33 -14.43 -21.93 -12.52
N SER A 34 -15.30 -22.27 -13.46
CA SER A 34 -16.05 -21.37 -14.33
C SER A 34 -17.15 -20.63 -13.57
N ASN A 35 -17.01 -19.31 -13.40
CA ASN A 35 -18.10 -18.43 -12.93
C ASN A 35 -18.11 -17.12 -13.76
N PRO A 36 -19.23 -16.73 -14.42
CA PRO A 36 -19.22 -15.69 -15.44
C PRO A 36 -19.50 -14.32 -14.82
N LYS A 37 -18.47 -13.67 -14.26
CA LYS A 37 -18.43 -12.20 -13.99
C LYS A 37 -17.09 -11.68 -13.46
N ILE A 38 -16.05 -12.51 -13.41
CA ILE A 38 -14.67 -12.04 -13.20
C ILE A 38 -14.15 -11.61 -14.57
N LYS A 39 -13.87 -10.32 -14.75
CA LYS A 39 -13.08 -9.83 -15.91
C LYS A 39 -11.88 -10.77 -16.01
N GLN A 40 -11.74 -11.51 -17.11
CA GLN A 40 -10.77 -12.61 -17.22
C GLN A 40 -9.38 -12.06 -16.89
N GLN A 41 -8.88 -12.37 -15.68
CA GLN A 41 -7.55 -11.97 -15.27
C GLN A 41 -6.54 -12.77 -16.09
N LEU A 42 -5.46 -12.12 -16.51
CA LEU A 42 -4.36 -12.80 -17.20
C LEU A 42 -3.86 -13.99 -16.36
N SER A 43 -3.41 -15.05 -17.03
CA SER A 43 -2.83 -16.20 -16.37
C SER A 43 -1.66 -15.77 -15.48
N ILE A 44 -1.66 -16.21 -14.22
CA ILE A 44 -0.58 -15.98 -13.28
C ILE A 44 0.39 -17.16 -13.36
N SER A 45 1.67 -16.90 -13.63
CA SER A 45 2.69 -17.93 -13.51
C SER A 45 3.04 -18.18 -12.04
N THR A 46 3.46 -19.40 -11.71
CA THR A 46 3.96 -19.71 -10.35
C THR A 46 5.15 -18.82 -9.98
N GLU A 47 5.99 -18.47 -10.95
CA GLU A 47 7.14 -17.58 -10.77
C GLU A 47 6.71 -16.16 -10.35
N GLU A 48 5.74 -15.56 -11.05
CA GLU A 48 5.22 -14.23 -10.72
C GLU A 48 4.61 -14.22 -9.31
N ALA A 49 3.89 -15.27 -8.94
CA ALA A 49 3.29 -15.38 -7.62
C ALA A 49 4.34 -15.52 -6.50
N ASN A 50 5.43 -16.24 -6.75
CA ASN A 50 6.55 -16.36 -5.81
C ASN A 50 7.29 -15.02 -5.66
N GLN A 51 7.60 -14.34 -6.76
CA GLN A 51 8.21 -13.00 -6.73
C GLN A 51 7.32 -12.01 -5.98
N ALA A 52 6.00 -12.02 -6.20
CA ALA A 52 5.07 -11.18 -5.47
C ALA A 52 5.11 -11.45 -3.95
N ALA A 53 5.26 -12.71 -3.53
CA ALA A 53 5.42 -13.06 -2.13
C ALA A 53 6.75 -12.56 -1.55
N ASP A 54 7.86 -12.69 -2.29
CA ASP A 54 9.19 -12.22 -1.89
C ASP A 54 9.23 -10.70 -1.73
N VAL A 55 8.62 -9.95 -2.66
CA VAL A 55 8.47 -8.49 -2.56
C VAL A 55 7.72 -8.10 -1.28
N MET A 56 6.61 -8.78 -0.98
CA MET A 56 5.81 -8.45 0.20
C MET A 56 6.46 -8.87 1.52
N ALA A 57 7.27 -9.93 1.51
CA ALA A 57 8.11 -10.33 2.63
C ALA A 57 9.13 -9.22 2.98
N GLU A 58 9.82 -8.68 1.98
CA GLU A 58 10.77 -7.58 2.16
C GLU A 58 10.05 -6.28 2.60
N ALA A 59 8.93 -5.94 1.95
CA ALA A 59 8.14 -4.77 2.30
C ALA A 59 7.69 -4.80 3.77
N LEU A 60 7.31 -5.98 4.28
CA LEU A 60 6.94 -6.15 5.69
C LEU A 60 8.14 -5.94 6.63
N VAL A 61 9.33 -6.41 6.27
CA VAL A 61 10.57 -6.15 7.03
C VAL A 61 10.82 -4.65 7.16
N TYR A 62 10.72 -3.89 6.06
CA TYR A 62 10.88 -2.43 6.11
C TYR A 62 9.77 -1.72 6.88
N ALA A 63 8.52 -2.17 6.75
CA ALA A 63 7.41 -1.65 7.54
C ALA A 63 7.67 -1.79 9.06
N TYR A 64 8.14 -2.96 9.51
CA TYR A 64 8.54 -3.16 10.92
C TYR A 64 9.71 -2.27 11.34
N LYS A 65 10.73 -2.11 10.49
CA LYS A 65 11.86 -1.19 10.77
C LYS A 65 11.36 0.22 11.04
N HIS A 66 10.40 0.72 10.26
CA HIS A 66 9.84 2.07 10.43
C HIS A 66 8.96 2.22 11.68
N VAL A 67 8.18 1.21 12.03
CA VAL A 67 7.35 1.25 13.24
C VAL A 67 8.19 1.14 14.52
N GLN A 68 9.21 0.28 14.53
CA GLN A 68 10.06 0.06 15.71
C GLN A 68 11.07 1.18 15.95
N ASN A 69 11.50 1.88 14.88
CA ASN A 69 12.51 2.92 14.98
C ASN A 69 11.88 4.32 14.93
N THR A 70 11.74 4.93 16.11
CA THR A 70 11.28 6.32 16.23
C THR A 70 12.41 7.34 16.11
N LYS A 71 13.68 6.92 16.05
CA LYS A 71 14.81 7.84 15.93
C LYS A 71 14.73 8.60 14.61
N PHE A 72 15.02 9.90 14.66
CA PHE A 72 15.01 10.84 13.53
C PHE A 72 13.62 11.17 12.95
N TYR A 73 12.54 10.59 13.47
CA TYR A 73 11.20 11.09 13.19
C TYR A 73 10.99 12.41 13.93
N LYS A 74 10.67 13.46 13.18
CA LYS A 74 10.32 14.78 13.70
C LYS A 74 8.80 14.88 13.81
N LEU A 75 8.32 15.35 14.94
CA LEU A 75 6.91 15.66 15.14
C LEU A 75 6.47 16.73 14.13
N TYR A 76 5.33 16.53 13.49
CA TYR A 76 4.74 17.48 12.54
C TYR A 76 3.39 18.00 13.02
N LEU A 77 2.50 17.09 13.42
CA LEU A 77 1.18 17.43 13.94
C LEU A 77 0.86 16.55 15.14
N LYS A 78 0.32 17.16 16.18
CA LYS A 78 -0.39 16.49 17.26
C LYS A 78 -1.75 17.16 17.35
N GLU A 79 -2.80 16.48 16.90
CA GLU A 79 -4.15 17.04 16.88
C GLU A 79 -4.75 17.00 18.30
N ASP A 80 -4.63 15.85 18.95
CA ASP A 80 -5.01 15.57 20.33
C ASP A 80 -4.18 14.38 20.88
N GLU A 81 -4.62 13.74 21.97
CA GLU A 81 -3.95 12.55 22.53
C GLU A 81 -4.12 11.29 21.64
N GLY A 82 -5.05 11.30 20.71
CA GLY A 82 -5.41 10.17 19.87
C GLY A 82 -4.78 10.15 18.48
N ALA A 83 -4.21 11.25 17.98
CA ALA A 83 -3.57 11.30 16.66
C ALA A 83 -2.26 12.11 16.66
N THR A 84 -1.14 11.45 16.34
CA THR A 84 0.17 12.12 16.21
C THR A 84 0.89 11.72 14.93
N LEU A 85 1.28 12.71 14.14
CA LEU A 85 1.95 12.57 12.85
C LEU A 85 3.40 13.03 12.93
N TYR A 86 4.28 12.17 12.42
CA TYR A 86 5.72 12.39 12.33
C TYR A 86 6.21 12.24 10.90
N PHE A 87 7.33 12.89 10.58
CA PHE A 87 8.04 12.70 9.32
C PHE A 87 9.52 12.40 9.55
N LYS A 88 10.07 11.56 8.67
CA LYS A 88 11.50 11.36 8.48
C LYS A 88 11.80 11.46 7.00
N ARG A 89 13.03 11.82 6.63
CA ARG A 89 13.52 11.76 5.25
C ARG A 89 14.56 10.66 5.11
N VAL A 90 14.43 9.81 4.10
CA VAL A 90 15.35 8.70 3.76
C VAL A 90 15.53 8.71 2.25
N ASN A 91 16.76 8.67 1.74
CA ASN A 91 17.06 8.62 0.30
C ASN A 91 16.29 9.68 -0.53
N ASN A 92 16.24 10.92 -0.05
CA ASN A 92 15.48 12.02 -0.67
C ASN A 92 13.94 11.85 -0.74
N THR A 93 13.39 10.89 -0.02
CA THR A 93 11.95 10.64 0.08
C THR A 93 11.47 10.87 1.50
N ASP A 94 10.31 11.53 1.63
CA ASP A 94 9.65 11.68 2.92
C ASP A 94 8.89 10.39 3.29
N ILE A 95 9.02 10.00 4.56
CA ILE A 95 8.33 8.88 5.17
C ILE A 95 7.52 9.42 6.35
N ALA A 96 6.20 9.31 6.24
CA ALA A 96 5.27 9.66 7.29
C ALA A 96 5.05 8.48 8.24
N LYS A 97 4.83 8.79 9.51
CA LYS A 97 4.32 7.85 10.51
C LYS A 97 3.20 8.53 11.28
N LEU A 98 1.99 7.99 11.20
CA LEU A 98 0.83 8.40 11.98
C LEU A 98 0.54 7.34 13.04
N GLU A 99 0.46 7.77 14.30
CA GLU A 99 -0.05 6.98 15.41
C GLU A 99 -1.47 7.44 15.70
N LEU A 100 -2.44 6.54 15.57
CA LEU A 100 -3.86 6.80 15.71
C LEU A 100 -4.49 5.85 16.74
N THR A 101 -5.30 6.39 17.64
CA THR A 101 -6.10 5.64 18.61
C THR A 101 -7.58 5.82 18.30
N ILE A 102 -8.29 4.72 18.12
CA ILE A 102 -9.73 4.69 17.91
C ILE A 102 -10.37 4.08 19.16
N PRO A 103 -11.10 4.85 19.99
CA PRO A 103 -11.62 4.41 21.29
C PRO A 103 -12.87 3.53 21.14
N ASN A 104 -12.72 2.43 20.41
CA ASN A 104 -13.74 1.43 20.20
C ASN A 104 -13.08 0.09 19.81
N PRO A 105 -12.88 -0.84 20.74
CA PRO A 105 -12.19 -2.11 20.46
C PRO A 105 -13.01 -3.03 19.53
N ASP A 106 -14.33 -2.81 19.42
CA ASP A 106 -15.22 -3.58 18.55
C ASP A 106 -15.12 -3.15 17.09
N SER A 107 -14.50 -2.00 16.81
CA SER A 107 -14.25 -1.51 15.45
C SER A 107 -13.13 -2.25 14.70
N TYR A 108 -12.39 -3.14 15.37
CA TYR A 108 -11.20 -3.79 14.83
C TYR A 108 -11.40 -4.43 13.44
N ASP A 109 -12.39 -5.31 13.32
CA ASP A 109 -12.68 -5.98 12.04
C ASP A 109 -13.22 -5.00 11.00
N GLY A 110 -14.00 -4.00 11.43
CA GLY A 110 -14.52 -2.94 10.57
C GLY A 110 -13.41 -2.13 9.92
N ILE A 111 -12.37 -1.75 10.69
CA ILE A 111 -11.20 -1.03 10.22
C ILE A 111 -10.44 -1.87 9.20
N ILE A 112 -10.17 -3.15 9.50
CA ILE A 112 -9.46 -4.07 8.59
C ILE A 112 -10.23 -4.22 7.27
N ASN A 113 -11.53 -4.47 7.36
CA ASN A 113 -12.39 -4.65 6.19
C ASN A 113 -12.45 -3.39 5.33
N MET A 114 -12.51 -2.21 5.95
CA MET A 114 -12.47 -0.95 5.23
C MET A 114 -11.13 -0.73 4.54
N LEU A 115 -10.00 -0.94 5.23
CA LEU A 115 -8.67 -0.70 4.65
C LEU A 115 -8.29 -1.70 3.55
N TRP A 116 -8.73 -2.96 3.66
CA TRP A 116 -8.48 -4.01 2.67
C TRP A 116 -9.38 -3.88 1.43
N ASN A 117 -10.58 -3.32 1.57
CA ASN A 117 -11.48 -3.10 0.45
C ASN A 117 -10.83 -2.10 -0.55
N PRO A 118 -10.75 -2.43 -1.85
CA PRO A 118 -10.15 -1.54 -2.85
C PRO A 118 -10.91 -0.21 -2.94
N ASN A 119 -12.20 -0.20 -2.59
CA ASN A 119 -13.06 0.98 -2.54
C ASN A 119 -13.32 1.52 -1.13
N GLY A 120 -12.60 1.04 -0.11
CA GLY A 120 -12.85 1.46 1.27
C GLY A 120 -12.50 2.91 1.58
N GLU A 121 -11.53 3.48 0.86
CA GLU A 121 -11.12 4.88 1.04
C GLU A 121 -12.24 5.88 0.69
N LYS A 122 -13.25 5.47 -0.09
CA LYS A 122 -14.42 6.32 -0.40
C LYS A 122 -15.12 6.87 0.84
N ASN A 123 -14.98 6.19 1.98
CA ASN A 123 -15.63 6.56 3.23
C ASN A 123 -14.91 7.71 3.96
N PHE A 124 -13.65 7.99 3.62
CA PHE A 124 -12.84 8.98 4.34
C PHE A 124 -12.00 9.91 3.43
N ASP A 125 -11.86 9.60 2.14
CA ASP A 125 -11.12 10.40 1.17
C ASP A 125 -12.04 10.89 0.03
N ASN A 126 -12.40 12.16 0.05
CA ASN A 126 -13.26 12.79 -0.97
C ASN A 126 -12.60 12.92 -2.35
N SER A 127 -11.28 12.70 -2.44
CA SER A 127 -10.56 12.64 -3.71
C SER A 127 -10.64 11.25 -4.34
N PHE A 128 -10.98 10.20 -3.58
CA PHE A 128 -11.10 8.84 -4.09
C PHE A 128 -12.18 8.75 -5.17
N ILE A 129 -11.87 8.04 -6.27
CA ILE A 129 -12.77 7.85 -7.40
C ILE A 129 -13.25 6.40 -7.44
N LYS A 130 -12.31 5.45 -7.55
CA LYS A 130 -12.58 4.02 -7.60
C LYS A 130 -11.31 3.22 -7.32
N GLY A 131 -11.49 1.96 -6.98
CA GLY A 131 -10.43 0.98 -6.88
C GLY A 131 -10.89 -0.41 -7.27
N SER A 132 -9.93 -1.25 -7.62
CA SER A 132 -10.15 -2.64 -8.02
C SER A 132 -8.97 -3.51 -7.60
N PHE A 133 -9.18 -4.83 -7.54
CA PHE A 133 -8.07 -5.77 -7.56
C PHE A 133 -7.73 -6.06 -9.02
N SER A 134 -6.59 -5.55 -9.48
CA SER A 134 -6.10 -5.78 -10.85
C SER A 134 -5.50 -7.16 -11.02
N ARG A 135 -5.05 -7.77 -9.92
CA ARG A 135 -4.52 -9.13 -9.89
C ARG A 135 -4.78 -9.76 -8.53
N ILE A 136 -5.21 -11.02 -8.49
CA ILE A 136 -5.43 -11.78 -7.26
C ILE A 136 -4.54 -13.02 -7.30
N TYR A 137 -3.53 -13.08 -6.44
CA TYR A 137 -2.70 -14.28 -6.24
C TYR A 137 -3.35 -15.23 -5.23
N ASN A 138 -3.87 -14.66 -4.15
CA ASN A 138 -4.71 -15.34 -3.16
C ASN A 138 -5.53 -14.31 -2.37
N LYS A 139 -6.33 -14.77 -1.40
CA LYS A 139 -7.22 -13.90 -0.58
C LYS A 139 -6.52 -12.78 0.20
N ASN A 140 -5.21 -12.92 0.43
CA ASN A 140 -4.39 -12.01 1.22
C ASN A 140 -3.28 -11.36 0.41
N LEU A 141 -3.06 -11.72 -0.86
CA LEU A 141 -2.01 -11.16 -1.73
C LEU A 141 -2.61 -10.82 -3.09
N VAL A 142 -2.63 -9.52 -3.39
CA VAL A 142 -3.27 -8.96 -4.58
C VAL A 142 -2.41 -7.82 -5.15
N ILE A 143 -2.67 -7.42 -6.39
CA ILE A 143 -2.35 -6.09 -6.90
C ILE A 143 -3.63 -5.27 -6.83
N VAL A 144 -3.59 -4.19 -6.06
CA VAL A 144 -4.68 -3.22 -5.98
C VAL A 144 -4.39 -2.05 -6.90
N GLN A 145 -5.42 -1.59 -7.62
CA GLN A 145 -5.44 -0.30 -8.29
C GLN A 145 -6.33 0.64 -7.51
N ARG A 146 -5.87 1.88 -7.28
CA ARG A 146 -6.69 2.96 -6.75
C ARG A 146 -6.54 4.22 -7.60
N ARG A 147 -7.64 4.94 -7.79
CA ARG A 147 -7.74 6.18 -8.56
C ARG A 147 -8.29 7.32 -7.72
N TYR A 148 -7.77 8.52 -7.98
CA TYR A 148 -8.06 9.73 -7.23
C TYR A 148 -8.17 10.94 -8.15
N LYS A 149 -8.85 11.99 -7.70
CA LYS A 149 -8.73 13.34 -8.27
C LYS A 149 -7.29 13.81 -8.07
N ASN A 150 -6.66 14.29 -9.14
CA ASN A 150 -5.29 14.78 -9.07
C ASN A 150 -5.25 16.14 -8.34
N SER A 151 -4.51 16.22 -7.23
CA SER A 151 -4.34 17.47 -6.48
C SER A 151 -3.10 18.28 -6.90
N LEU A 152 -2.22 17.67 -7.72
CA LEU A 152 -0.97 18.28 -8.19
C LEU A 152 -1.01 18.65 -9.68
N GLY A 153 -2.16 18.45 -10.32
CA GLY A 153 -2.36 18.69 -11.75
C GLY A 153 -3.83 18.51 -12.13
N SER A 154 -4.10 18.43 -13.43
CA SER A 154 -5.45 18.16 -13.94
C SER A 154 -5.76 16.66 -13.96
N GLY A 155 -7.05 16.33 -14.06
CA GLY A 155 -7.51 14.96 -14.29
C GLY A 155 -7.45 14.05 -13.07
N GLN A 156 -7.19 12.76 -13.32
CA GLN A 156 -7.09 11.73 -12.30
C GLN A 156 -5.64 11.25 -12.15
N ILE A 157 -5.33 10.75 -10.97
CA ILE A 157 -4.06 10.09 -10.65
C ILE A 157 -4.33 8.68 -10.12
N TYR A 158 -3.52 7.71 -10.52
CA TYR A 158 -3.70 6.29 -10.15
C TYR A 158 -2.38 5.63 -9.76
N TYR A 159 -2.47 4.49 -9.07
CA TYR A 159 -1.35 3.57 -8.90
C TYR A 159 -1.80 2.13 -8.99
N HIS A 160 -0.83 1.25 -9.27
CA HIS A 160 -0.89 -0.18 -8.98
C HIS A 160 0.10 -0.50 -7.87
N ALA A 161 -0.30 -1.31 -6.89
CA ALA A 161 0.57 -1.75 -5.81
C ALA A 161 0.26 -3.19 -5.45
N LEU A 162 1.28 -4.00 -5.19
CA LEU A 162 1.10 -5.22 -4.42
C LEU A 162 0.57 -4.84 -3.04
N ALA A 163 -0.39 -5.60 -2.55
CA ALA A 163 -0.96 -5.45 -1.22
C ALA A 163 -1.02 -6.82 -0.55
N ASN A 164 -0.58 -6.88 0.70
CA ASN A 164 -0.58 -8.09 1.50
C ASN A 164 -1.24 -7.86 2.86
N LYS A 165 -2.17 -8.75 3.22
CA LYS A 165 -2.83 -8.79 4.52
C LYS A 165 -2.27 -9.94 5.36
N VAL A 166 -1.67 -9.60 6.50
CA VAL A 166 -1.04 -10.53 7.44
C VAL A 166 -1.72 -10.47 8.80
N GLU A 167 -2.40 -11.54 9.17
CA GLU A 167 -2.95 -11.74 10.50
C GLU A 167 -1.86 -12.36 11.39
N SER A 168 -1.13 -11.50 12.12
CA SER A 168 -0.01 -11.93 12.96
C SER A 168 -0.44 -12.54 14.31
N SER A 169 -1.65 -12.20 14.76
CA SER A 169 -2.35 -12.79 15.91
C SER A 169 -3.82 -12.39 15.86
N LYS A 170 -4.67 -12.98 16.71
CA LYS A 170 -6.10 -12.63 16.82
C LYS A 170 -6.37 -11.12 16.95
N ASP A 171 -5.46 -10.40 17.61
CA ASP A 171 -5.60 -8.97 17.90
C ASP A 171 -4.67 -8.09 17.06
N LYS A 172 -3.95 -8.64 16.07
CA LYS A 172 -2.97 -7.88 15.26
C LYS A 172 -3.00 -8.25 13.80
N THR A 173 -3.35 -7.27 12.98
CA THR A 173 -3.39 -7.38 11.52
C THR A 173 -2.49 -6.30 10.92
N ILE A 174 -1.77 -6.68 9.87
CA ILE A 174 -0.93 -5.77 9.10
C ILE A 174 -1.41 -5.78 7.66
N ILE A 175 -1.64 -4.60 7.09
CA ILE A 175 -1.85 -4.43 5.65
C ILE A 175 -0.67 -3.64 5.13
N VAL A 176 0.14 -4.24 4.28
CA VAL A 176 1.31 -3.62 3.66
C VAL A 176 1.13 -3.53 2.16
N MET A 177 1.61 -2.45 1.55
CA MET A 177 1.53 -2.20 0.12
C MET A 177 2.82 -1.62 -0.42
N THR A 178 3.18 -2.00 -1.63
CA THR A 178 4.32 -1.44 -2.36
C THR A 178 4.11 -1.54 -3.87
N SER A 179 4.58 -0.55 -4.60
CA SER A 179 4.55 -0.49 -6.07
C SER A 179 5.88 -0.95 -6.64
N SER A 180 5.81 -1.40 -7.88
CA SER A 180 6.94 -1.65 -8.78
C SER A 180 6.65 -1.00 -10.13
N ASP A 181 7.58 -1.11 -11.08
CA ASP A 181 7.38 -0.65 -12.46
C ASP A 181 6.52 -1.65 -13.27
N MET A 182 5.30 -1.90 -12.78
CA MET A 182 4.35 -2.80 -13.43
C MET A 182 3.96 -2.26 -14.81
N ASN A 183 3.92 -3.16 -15.80
CA ASN A 183 3.52 -2.80 -17.16
C ASN A 183 2.00 -2.77 -17.27
N ASP A 184 1.44 -1.59 -17.10
CA ASP A 184 0.02 -1.28 -17.26
C ASP A 184 -0.35 -0.79 -18.68
N HIS A 185 0.58 -0.94 -19.63
CA HIS A 185 0.42 -0.51 -21.02
C HIS A 185 0.04 0.97 -21.16
N ASP A 186 0.41 1.81 -20.19
CA ASP A 186 0.29 3.27 -20.28
C ASP A 186 1.19 3.76 -21.42
N VAL A 187 0.62 3.80 -22.64
CA VAL A 187 1.24 4.47 -23.78
C VAL A 187 1.06 5.96 -23.56
N THR A 188 1.94 6.53 -22.76
CA THR A 188 2.36 7.90 -22.98
C THR A 188 3.11 7.94 -24.32
N THR A 189 2.34 7.92 -25.40
CA THR A 189 2.75 7.97 -26.83
C THR A 189 3.54 9.23 -27.18
N LEU A 190 3.76 10.12 -26.20
CA LEU A 190 4.60 11.32 -26.28
C LEU A 190 5.96 11.18 -25.58
N LYS A 191 6.23 10.11 -24.82
CA LYS A 191 7.52 9.94 -24.12
C LYS A 191 8.63 9.43 -25.04
N GLU A 192 8.30 8.62 -26.05
CA GLU A 192 9.32 8.06 -26.96
C GLU A 192 10.05 9.14 -27.79
N TYR A 193 9.46 10.33 -27.96
CA TYR A 193 10.01 11.39 -28.82
C TYR A 193 10.43 12.67 -28.08
N VAL A 194 10.21 12.80 -26.76
CA VAL A 194 10.37 14.09 -26.07
C VAL A 194 11.19 14.03 -24.77
N TYR A 195 11.26 12.89 -24.06
CA TYR A 195 12.02 12.78 -22.79
C TYR A 195 12.51 11.34 -22.54
N PRO A 196 13.61 11.12 -21.79
CA PRO A 196 13.97 9.78 -21.35
C PRO A 196 12.82 9.16 -20.55
N ILE A 197 12.45 7.91 -20.88
CA ILE A 197 11.55 7.11 -20.05
C ILE A 197 12.29 6.85 -18.73
N ILE A 198 11.85 7.51 -17.66
CA ILE A 198 12.38 7.24 -16.32
C ILE A 198 11.54 6.10 -15.76
N GLU A 199 12.14 4.90 -15.76
CA GLU A 199 11.61 3.73 -15.07
C GLU A 199 11.50 4.03 -13.57
N TYR A 200 10.41 3.58 -12.96
CA TYR A 200 10.24 3.75 -11.52
C TYR A 200 11.12 2.75 -10.77
N VAL A 201 11.98 3.28 -9.89
CA VAL A 201 12.76 2.48 -8.95
C VAL A 201 12.23 2.75 -7.54
N ASN A 202 11.73 1.71 -6.89
CA ASN A 202 11.31 1.76 -5.50
C ASN A 202 12.52 2.01 -4.58
N PRO A 203 12.53 3.12 -3.83
CA PRO A 203 13.69 3.51 -3.01
C PRO A 203 13.75 2.80 -1.65
N ILE A 204 12.78 1.93 -1.33
CA ILE A 204 12.63 1.28 -0.03
C ILE A 204 12.64 -0.25 -0.15
N VAL A 205 11.89 -0.81 -1.09
CA VAL A 205 11.73 -2.27 -1.27
C VAL A 205 12.49 -2.67 -2.53
N GLU A 206 13.68 -3.25 -2.36
CA GLU A 206 14.60 -3.53 -3.46
C GLU A 206 14.06 -4.61 -4.40
N TYR A 207 13.42 -5.65 -3.86
CA TYR A 207 12.86 -6.75 -4.65
C TYR A 207 11.74 -6.28 -5.58
N ALA A 208 11.04 -5.19 -5.22
CA ALA A 208 10.01 -4.60 -6.08
C ALA A 208 10.58 -4.15 -7.43
N ASN A 209 11.85 -3.79 -7.51
CA ASN A 209 12.49 -3.29 -8.74
C ASN A 209 12.70 -4.38 -9.81
N SER A 210 12.58 -5.66 -9.44
CA SER A 210 12.62 -6.79 -10.37
C SER A 210 11.24 -7.33 -10.74
N PHE A 211 10.19 -6.82 -10.09
CA PHE A 211 8.84 -7.35 -10.19
C PHE A 211 7.99 -6.52 -11.16
N THR A 212 7.94 -6.90 -12.44
CA THR A 212 7.30 -6.10 -13.50
C THR A 212 6.19 -6.90 -14.22
N PRO A 213 5.13 -7.33 -13.51
CA PRO A 213 4.04 -8.08 -14.15
C PRO A 213 3.27 -7.19 -15.15
N HIS A 214 2.66 -7.85 -16.14
CA HIS A 214 1.70 -7.20 -17.04
C HIS A 214 0.35 -7.02 -16.34
N ILE A 215 -0.27 -5.85 -16.50
CA ILE A 215 -1.58 -5.53 -15.94
C ILE A 215 -2.56 -5.21 -17.07
N ASP A 216 -3.70 -5.89 -17.08
CA ASP A 216 -4.84 -5.54 -17.95
C ASP A 216 -5.54 -4.28 -17.43
N SER A 217 -4.93 -3.14 -17.74
CA SER A 217 -5.40 -1.82 -17.34
C SER A 217 -6.53 -1.32 -18.22
N GLU A 218 -7.28 -0.33 -17.74
CA GLU A 218 -8.40 0.27 -18.46
C GLU A 218 -7.93 1.18 -19.60
N ASP A 219 -8.79 1.41 -20.59
CA ASP A 219 -8.45 2.12 -21.83
C ASP A 219 -7.89 3.53 -21.59
N ASP A 220 -8.36 4.24 -20.58
CA ASP A 220 -7.87 5.58 -20.25
C ASP A 220 -6.45 5.59 -19.66
N ILE A 221 -6.08 4.55 -18.92
CA ILE A 221 -4.70 4.29 -18.49
C ILE A 221 -3.87 3.96 -19.72
N ARG A 222 -4.31 3.00 -20.53
CA ARG A 222 -3.55 2.58 -21.71
C ARG A 222 -3.31 3.76 -22.63
N ASN A 223 -4.29 4.64 -22.83
CA ASN A 223 -4.16 5.85 -23.65
C ASN A 223 -3.43 7.04 -22.97
N GLY A 224 -2.78 6.86 -21.82
CA GLY A 224 -2.01 7.90 -21.13
C GLY A 224 -2.80 9.11 -20.66
N ARG A 225 -4.11 8.95 -20.38
CA ARG A 225 -5.00 10.06 -19.99
C ARG A 225 -4.94 10.39 -18.51
N LEU A 226 -4.30 9.54 -17.70
CA LEU A 226 -4.22 9.66 -16.25
C LEU A 226 -2.77 9.81 -15.80
N SER A 227 -2.53 10.55 -14.72
CA SER A 227 -1.20 10.59 -14.10
C SER A 227 -0.95 9.32 -13.29
N LYS A 228 0.25 8.77 -13.34
CA LYS A 228 0.67 7.60 -12.54
C LYS A 228 1.46 8.05 -11.31
N MET A 229 1.14 7.51 -10.14
CA MET A 229 1.92 7.62 -8.90
C MET A 229 2.31 6.24 -8.39
N TYR A 230 3.23 6.18 -7.43
CA TYR A 230 3.79 4.95 -6.89
C TYR A 230 3.78 4.94 -5.37
N VAL A 231 3.45 3.78 -4.81
CA VAL A 231 3.52 3.52 -3.37
C VAL A 231 4.90 2.94 -3.07
N ASN A 232 5.85 3.75 -2.61
CA ASN A 232 7.16 3.22 -2.20
C ASN A 232 6.98 2.19 -1.06
N LEU A 233 6.24 2.60 -0.03
CA LEU A 233 5.82 1.73 1.06
C LEU A 233 4.60 2.34 1.75
N VAL A 234 3.54 1.55 1.94
CA VAL A 234 2.43 1.88 2.85
C VAL A 234 2.23 0.70 3.79
N ALA A 235 2.03 0.95 5.07
CA ALA A 235 1.70 -0.09 6.03
C ALA A 235 0.72 0.41 7.09
N PHE A 236 -0.29 -0.41 7.40
CA PHE A 236 -1.19 -0.24 8.52
C PHE A 236 -0.93 -1.36 9.52
N PHE A 237 -0.44 -1.03 10.72
CA PHE A 237 -0.36 -1.95 11.84
C PHE A 237 -1.59 -1.70 12.72
N ILE A 238 -2.51 -2.66 12.74
CA ILE A 238 -3.81 -2.55 13.40
C ILE A 238 -3.79 -3.52 14.58
N LYS A 239 -3.88 -2.97 15.79
CA LYS A 239 -3.85 -3.74 17.04
C LYS A 239 -5.11 -3.46 17.86
N LYS A 240 -5.87 -4.51 18.17
CA LYS A 240 -6.94 -4.44 19.17
C LYS A 240 -6.33 -4.39 20.58
N GLU A 241 -6.80 -3.45 21.38
CA GLU A 241 -6.53 -3.34 22.81
C GLU A 241 -7.84 -3.44 23.59
N ASN A 242 -7.79 -3.37 24.92
CA ASN A 242 -8.97 -3.60 25.77
C ASN A 242 -10.08 -2.56 25.55
N ASP A 243 -9.70 -1.32 25.29
CA ASP A 243 -10.58 -0.16 25.21
C ASP A 243 -10.53 0.56 23.84
N SER A 244 -9.65 0.12 22.94
CA SER A 244 -9.35 0.83 21.72
C SER A 244 -8.77 -0.06 20.63
N VAL A 245 -8.67 0.48 19.42
CA VAL A 245 -7.83 -0.03 18.35
C VAL A 245 -6.71 0.97 18.10
N LYS A 246 -5.47 0.51 18.19
CA LYS A 246 -4.28 1.29 17.82
C LYS A 246 -3.96 1.02 16.35
N VAL A 247 -3.84 2.09 15.57
CA VAL A 247 -3.41 2.05 14.18
C VAL A 247 -2.10 2.82 14.06
N THR A 248 -1.03 2.14 13.70
CA THR A 248 0.21 2.79 13.26
C THR A 248 0.29 2.72 11.75
N TYR A 249 0.15 3.87 11.11
CA TYR A 249 0.24 4.01 9.66
C TYR A 249 1.61 4.56 9.27
N VAL A 250 2.28 3.90 8.33
CA VAL A 250 3.53 4.35 7.73
C VAL A 250 3.29 4.54 6.24
N SER A 251 3.76 5.66 5.68
CA SER A 251 3.67 5.85 4.23
C SER A 251 4.81 6.63 3.63
N SER A 252 5.11 6.24 2.40
CA SER A 252 5.97 6.93 1.47
C SER A 252 5.40 6.74 0.07
N ILE A 253 5.07 7.84 -0.59
CA ILE A 253 4.39 7.86 -1.90
C ILE A 253 5.18 8.78 -2.81
N ASP A 254 5.49 8.28 -4.01
CA ASP A 254 6.00 9.09 -5.10
C ASP A 254 4.83 9.50 -6.00
N TYR A 255 4.52 10.80 -6.04
CA TYR A 255 3.45 11.33 -6.88
C TYR A 255 3.82 11.46 -8.36
N ASN A 256 5.06 11.13 -8.72
CA ASN A 256 5.62 11.34 -10.06
C ASN A 256 5.34 12.76 -10.56
N ALA A 257 5.49 13.72 -9.65
CA ALA A 257 5.12 15.10 -9.91
C ALA A 257 6.11 15.72 -10.90
N SER A 258 5.59 16.56 -11.81
CA SER A 258 6.44 17.33 -12.72
C SER A 258 7.46 18.19 -11.94
N SER A 259 8.63 18.42 -12.52
CA SER A 259 9.70 19.24 -11.93
C SER A 259 9.26 20.67 -11.59
N TYR A 260 8.21 21.18 -12.24
CA TYR A 260 7.62 22.49 -11.94
C TYR A 260 6.76 22.51 -10.67
N VAL A 261 6.36 21.34 -10.14
CA VAL A 261 5.59 21.24 -8.91
C VAL A 261 6.53 21.38 -7.72
N SER A 262 6.27 22.37 -6.86
CA SER A 262 7.10 22.56 -5.67
C SER A 262 7.04 21.36 -4.72
N GLN A 263 8.17 21.04 -4.08
CA GLN A 263 8.22 19.98 -3.05
C GLN A 263 7.25 20.27 -1.88
N TYR A 264 6.99 21.55 -1.61
CA TYR A 264 5.97 21.97 -0.64
C TYR A 264 4.56 21.52 -1.04
N ALA A 265 4.18 21.65 -2.32
CA ALA A 265 2.88 21.19 -2.82
C ALA A 265 2.74 19.67 -2.75
N VAL A 266 3.79 18.92 -3.10
CA VAL A 266 3.83 17.45 -2.98
C VAL A 266 3.66 17.03 -1.51
N LYS A 267 4.39 17.68 -0.61
CA LYS A 267 4.31 17.43 0.83
C LYS A 267 2.93 17.73 1.39
N ASN A 268 2.32 18.86 1.02
CA ASN A 268 0.96 19.21 1.44
C ASN A 268 -0.08 18.22 0.93
N THR A 269 0.07 17.72 -0.30
CA THR A 269 -0.79 16.65 -0.85
C THR A 269 -0.66 15.36 -0.04
N THR A 270 0.57 15.00 0.33
CA THR A 270 0.86 13.86 1.20
C THR A 270 0.17 14.02 2.57
N ILE A 271 0.33 15.18 3.20
CA ILE A 271 -0.29 15.48 4.50
C ILE A 271 -1.82 15.38 4.41
N LYS A 272 -2.45 15.97 3.39
CA LYS A 272 -3.91 15.88 3.20
C LYS A 272 -4.39 14.43 3.10
N LYS A 273 -3.68 13.58 2.37
CA LYS A 273 -3.99 12.14 2.32
C LYS A 273 -3.87 11.47 3.68
N ILE A 274 -2.84 11.80 4.46
CA ILE A 274 -2.65 11.25 5.80
C ILE A 274 -3.74 11.71 6.76
N LEU A 275 -4.16 12.97 6.70
CA LEU A 275 -5.25 13.50 7.52
C LEU A 275 -6.58 12.80 7.22
N ASN A 276 -6.81 12.35 5.99
CA ASN A 276 -7.98 11.51 5.68
C ASN A 276 -7.98 10.18 6.46
N ILE A 277 -6.81 9.63 6.83
CA ILE A 277 -6.73 8.41 7.66
C ILE A 277 -7.22 8.67 9.09
N ILE A 278 -7.01 9.87 9.62
CA ILE A 278 -7.46 10.23 10.98
C ILE A 278 -8.99 10.12 11.09
N LYS A 279 -9.73 10.40 10.00
CA LYS A 279 -11.19 10.29 9.95
C LYS A 279 -11.71 8.87 10.20
N LEU A 280 -10.87 7.83 10.11
CA LEU A 280 -11.23 6.49 10.58
C LEU A 280 -11.69 6.52 12.04
N ARG A 281 -11.08 7.38 12.87
CA ARG A 281 -11.51 7.57 14.25
C ARG A 281 -12.92 8.11 14.35
N ASP A 282 -13.31 9.07 13.52
CA ASP A 282 -14.67 9.61 13.55
C ASP A 282 -15.72 8.62 13.02
N ILE A 283 -15.33 7.78 12.06
CA ILE A 283 -16.19 6.72 11.52
C ILE A 283 -16.44 5.62 12.56
N PHE A 284 -15.42 5.29 13.35
CA PHE A 284 -15.43 4.10 14.20
C PHE A 284 -15.45 4.37 15.71
N LYS A 285 -15.34 5.61 16.16
CA LYS A 285 -15.50 5.94 17.58
C LYS A 285 -16.89 5.52 18.06
N LYS A 286 -16.98 5.08 19.31
CA LYS A 286 -18.25 4.84 19.98
C LYS A 286 -18.86 6.19 20.35
N GLU A 287 -20.17 6.34 20.17
CA GLU A 287 -20.94 7.50 20.66
C GLU A 287 -20.86 7.62 22.19
#